data_AF-A0A3R5UW37-F1
#
_entry.id   AF-A0A3R5UW37-F1
#
_cell.length_a   1.000
_cell.length_b   1.000
_cell.length_c   1.000
_cell.angle_alpha   90.00
_cell.angle_beta   90.00
_cell.angle_gamma   90.00
#
_symmetry.space_group_name_H-M   'P 1'
#
loop_
_entity.id
_entity.type
_entity.pdbx_description
1 polymer ?
#
loop_
_entity_poly.entity_id
_entity_poly.type
_entity_poly.pdbx_seq_one_letter_code
_entity_poly.pdbx_strand_id
1 'polypeptide(L)'
;MRDYSEYGMREKLISRFSSEEAEETLSRLKELGYIDDLRYAENFVVSKLLSGFGIYAVIRKLREKGVDVNRGYVLSVAEKRDIDTDALLENALKKYLAKTGDEDRISVRSKCLRFMLGRGFDIYEAEKRLEAILKENDFR
;
A
#
# COMPACT_ATOMS: atom_id res chain seq x y z
N MET A 1 0.33 -18.84 8.87
CA MET A 1 1.25 -19.12 7.74
C MET A 1 1.50 -17.79 7.03
N ARG A 2 2.75 -17.42 6.72
CA ARG A 2 3.04 -16.16 6.03
C ARG A 2 3.04 -16.47 4.53
N ASP A 3 2.18 -15.80 3.77
CA ASP A 3 2.17 -15.93 2.31
C ASP A 3 3.45 -15.30 1.73
N TYR A 4 4.00 -15.94 0.70
CA TYR A 4 5.15 -15.46 -0.06
C TYR A 4 4.72 -15.30 -1.52
N SER A 5 5.19 -14.23 -2.17
CA SER A 5 5.18 -14.20 -3.63
C SER A 5 6.18 -15.22 -4.17
N GLU A 6 5.99 -15.64 -5.41
CA GLU A 6 6.90 -16.51 -6.13
C GLU A 6 8.34 -15.96 -6.07
N TYR A 7 8.50 -14.67 -6.40
CA TYR A 7 9.78 -13.97 -6.32
C TYR A 7 10.38 -14.02 -4.90
N GLY A 8 9.57 -13.74 -3.88
CA GLY A 8 10.04 -13.77 -2.48
C GLY A 8 10.45 -15.17 -2.03
N MET A 9 9.80 -16.22 -2.53
CA MET A 9 10.19 -17.60 -2.25
C MET A 9 11.45 -17.99 -3.04
N ARG A 10 11.55 -17.60 -4.32
CA ARG A 10 12.71 -17.85 -5.17
C ARG A 10 13.98 -17.24 -4.57
N GLU A 11 13.95 -15.95 -4.21
CA GLU A 11 15.07 -15.27 -3.55
C GLU A 11 15.51 -15.98 -2.27
N LYS A 12 14.53 -16.47 -1.49
CA LYS A 12 14.81 -17.20 -0.25
C LYS A 12 15.43 -18.57 -0.51
N LEU A 13 15.00 -19.30 -1.54
CA LEU A 13 15.55 -20.60 -1.91
C LEU A 13 16.96 -20.46 -2.48
N ILE A 14 17.19 -19.54 -3.42
CA ILE A 14 18.51 -19.29 -4.03
C ILE A 14 19.53 -18.84 -2.97
N SER A 15 19.10 -18.18 -1.88
CA SER A 15 20.01 -17.82 -0.78
C SER A 15 20.58 -19.02 0.00
N ARG A 16 20.05 -20.23 -0.20
CA ARG A 16 20.40 -21.44 0.57
C ARG A 16 20.66 -22.70 -0.26
N PHE A 17 20.18 -22.73 -1.49
CA PHE A 17 20.20 -23.89 -2.38
C PHE A 17 20.69 -23.47 -3.77
N SER A 18 21.02 -24.45 -4.61
CA SER A 18 21.34 -24.17 -6.01
C SER A 18 20.12 -23.60 -6.76
N SER A 19 20.37 -22.88 -7.85
CA SER A 19 19.28 -22.34 -8.69
C SER A 19 18.36 -23.43 -9.25
N GLU A 20 18.91 -24.62 -9.53
CA GLU A 20 18.15 -25.77 -10.05
C GLU A 20 17.21 -26.34 -8.98
N GLU A 21 17.72 -26.63 -7.78
CA GLU A 21 16.90 -27.08 -6.65
C GLU A 21 15.85 -26.05 -6.23
N ALA A 22 16.20 -24.76 -6.32
CA ALA A 22 15.28 -23.67 -6.03
C ALA A 22 14.10 -23.65 -7.01
N GLU A 23 14.35 -23.78 -8.31
CA GLU A 23 13.29 -23.74 -9.31
C GLU A 23 12.43 -25.01 -9.29
N GLU A 24 13.02 -26.19 -9.08
CA GLU A 24 12.27 -27.44 -8.91
C GLU A 24 11.33 -27.37 -7.68
N THR A 25 11.86 -26.90 -6.55
CA THR A 25 11.08 -26.71 -5.32
C THR A 25 9.97 -25.68 -5.53
N LEU A 26 10.26 -24.57 -6.20
CA LEU A 26 9.29 -23.52 -6.50
C LEU A 26 8.14 -24.05 -7.37
N SER A 27 8.46 -24.82 -8.42
CA SER A 27 7.45 -25.46 -9.28
C SER A 27 6.53 -26.35 -8.46
N ARG A 28 7.10 -27.20 -7.59
CA ARG A 28 6.32 -28.09 -6.72
C ARG A 28 5.46 -27.33 -5.71
N LEU A 29 5.96 -26.21 -5.16
CA LEU A 29 5.18 -25.36 -4.26
C LEU A 29 4.00 -24.67 -4.98
N LYS A 30 4.17 -24.30 -6.26
CA LYS A 30 3.08 -23.76 -7.09
C LYS A 30 2.05 -24.83 -7.42
N GLU A 31 2.47 -26.02 -7.84
CA GLU A 31 1.57 -27.15 -8.12
C GLU A 31 0.72 -27.53 -6.90
N LEU A 32 1.32 -27.48 -5.72
CA LEU A 32 0.63 -27.75 -4.45
C LEU A 32 -0.22 -26.57 -3.93
N GLY A 33 -0.27 -25.44 -4.64
CA GLY A 33 -1.05 -24.26 -4.26
C GLY A 33 -0.50 -23.48 -3.05
N TYR A 34 0.75 -23.73 -2.66
CA TYR A 34 1.41 -22.98 -1.58
C TYR A 34 1.86 -21.59 -2.03
N ILE A 35 2.18 -21.43 -3.31
CA ILE A 35 2.49 -20.15 -3.94
C ILE A 35 1.36 -19.80 -4.89
N ASP A 36 0.71 -18.68 -4.61
CA ASP A 36 -0.35 -18.10 -5.43
C ASP A 36 -0.17 -16.58 -5.37
N ASP A 37 0.42 -16.03 -6.44
CA ASP A 37 0.74 -14.61 -6.51
C ASP A 37 -0.51 -13.72 -6.52
N LEU A 38 -1.65 -14.22 -7.00
CA LEU A 38 -2.92 -13.50 -6.95
C LEU A 38 -3.42 -13.43 -5.52
N ARG A 39 -3.48 -14.58 -4.81
CA ARG A 39 -3.86 -14.61 -3.39
C ARG A 39 -2.90 -13.77 -2.55
N TYR A 40 -1.60 -13.84 -2.84
CA TYR A 40 -0.59 -13.02 -2.20
C TYR A 40 -0.88 -11.53 -2.43
N ALA A 41 -1.12 -11.12 -3.67
CA ALA A 41 -1.38 -9.73 -4.03
C ALA A 41 -2.65 -9.20 -3.37
N GLU A 42 -3.77 -9.96 -3.40
CA GLU A 42 -5.02 -9.57 -2.73
C GLU A 42 -4.79 -9.32 -1.23
N ASN A 43 -4.20 -10.29 -0.53
CA ASN A 43 -3.92 -10.19 0.90
C ASN A 43 -2.98 -9.02 1.22
N PHE A 44 -1.97 -8.80 0.36
CA PHE A 44 -1.03 -7.71 0.52
C PHE A 44 -1.67 -6.34 0.32
N VAL A 45 -2.53 -6.19 -0.70
CA VAL A 45 -3.30 -4.96 -0.94
C VAL A 45 -4.12 -4.61 0.29
N VAL A 46 -4.96 -5.54 0.76
CA VAL A 46 -5.82 -5.35 1.94
C VAL A 46 -4.98 -4.95 3.15
N SER A 47 -3.91 -5.68 3.42
CA SER A 47 -3.02 -5.41 4.57
C SER A 47 -2.43 -4.00 4.53
N LYS A 48 -1.98 -3.54 3.36
CA LYS A 48 -1.31 -2.24 3.22
C LYS A 48 -2.29 -1.07 3.21
N LEU A 49 -3.45 -1.20 2.55
CA LEU A 49 -4.49 -0.18 2.61
C LEU A 49 -4.92 0.06 4.07
N LEU A 50 -5.23 -1.00 4.80
CA LEU A 50 -5.64 -0.90 6.21
C LEU A 50 -4.51 -0.40 7.13
N SER A 51 -3.25 -0.57 6.75
CA SER A 51 -2.09 0.00 7.46
C SER A 51 -1.85 1.49 7.17
N GLY A 52 -2.70 2.12 6.34
CA GLY A 52 -2.61 3.54 6.01
C GLY A 52 -1.64 3.87 4.87
N PHE A 53 -1.37 2.91 3.98
CA PHE A 53 -0.67 3.18 2.72
C PHE A 53 -1.68 3.50 1.61
N GLY A 54 -1.34 4.48 0.77
CA GLY A 54 -2.09 4.76 -0.44
C GLY A 54 -1.75 3.81 -1.58
N ILE A 55 -2.59 3.81 -2.61
CA ILE A 55 -2.56 2.85 -3.73
C ILE A 55 -1.17 2.78 -4.39
N TYR A 56 -0.51 3.91 -4.64
CA TYR A 56 0.79 3.92 -5.32
C TYR A 56 1.91 3.30 -4.47
N ALA A 57 1.84 3.40 -3.14
CA ALA A 57 2.77 2.69 -2.27
C ALA A 57 2.52 1.19 -2.27
N VAL A 58 1.25 0.75 -2.35
CA VAL A 58 0.89 -0.67 -2.45
C VAL A 58 1.46 -1.27 -3.74
N ILE A 59 1.24 -0.61 -4.88
CA ILE A 59 1.76 -1.02 -6.19
C ILE A 59 3.28 -1.15 -6.16
N ARG A 60 3.98 -0.09 -5.70
CA ARG A 60 5.45 -0.09 -5.63
C ARG A 60 5.97 -1.26 -4.76
N LYS A 61 5.33 -1.49 -3.61
CA LYS A 61 5.71 -2.57 -2.69
C LYS A 61 5.41 -3.96 -3.22
N LEU A 62 4.39 -4.13 -4.06
CA LEU A 62 4.13 -5.39 -4.76
C LEU A 62 5.17 -5.62 -5.85
N ARG A 63 5.53 -4.58 -6.60
CA ARG A 63 6.59 -4.66 -7.61
C ARG A 63 7.95 -5.02 -7.02
N GLU A 64 8.32 -4.44 -5.87
CA GLU A 64 9.51 -4.84 -5.08
C GLU A 64 9.49 -6.33 -4.67
N LYS A 65 8.34 -6.98 -4.75
CA LYS A 65 8.13 -8.40 -4.44
C LYS A 65 7.86 -9.24 -5.69
N GLY A 66 8.20 -8.71 -6.86
CA GLY A 66 8.04 -9.39 -8.15
C GLY A 66 6.60 -9.52 -8.64
N VAL A 67 5.65 -8.81 -8.02
CA VAL A 67 4.23 -8.85 -8.42
C VAL A 67 3.85 -7.51 -9.04
N ASP A 68 3.70 -7.48 -10.37
CA ASP A 68 3.30 -6.26 -11.08
C ASP A 68 1.78 -6.15 -11.15
N VAL A 69 1.25 -5.07 -10.59
CA VAL A 69 -0.18 -4.75 -10.57
C VAL A 69 -0.37 -3.28 -10.92
N ASN A 70 -1.56 -2.93 -11.39
CA ASN A 70 -1.92 -1.55 -11.70
C ASN A 70 -2.92 -0.97 -10.68
N ARG A 71 -3.23 0.32 -10.82
CA ARG A 71 -4.23 1.01 -9.97
C ARG A 71 -5.60 0.32 -10.00
N GLY A 72 -6.03 -0.16 -11.17
CA GLY A 72 -7.31 -0.84 -11.34
C GLY A 72 -7.42 -2.12 -10.49
N TYR A 73 -6.35 -2.92 -10.43
CA TYR A 73 -6.30 -4.11 -9.58
C TYR A 73 -6.41 -3.75 -8.09
N VAL A 74 -5.69 -2.73 -7.63
CA VAL A 74 -5.75 -2.33 -6.21
C VAL A 74 -7.15 -1.84 -5.84
N LEU A 75 -7.80 -1.09 -6.73
CA LEU A 75 -9.17 -0.61 -6.54
C LEU A 75 -10.19 -1.75 -6.57
N SER A 76 -10.06 -2.72 -7.47
CA SER A 76 -10.98 -3.86 -7.50
C SER A 76 -10.87 -4.74 -6.25
N VAL A 77 -9.66 -4.91 -5.71
CA VAL A 77 -9.46 -5.60 -4.43
C VAL A 77 -10.06 -4.78 -3.27
N ALA A 78 -9.89 -3.46 -3.28
CA ALA A 78 -10.50 -2.59 -2.27
C ALA A 78 -12.03 -2.70 -2.30
N GLU A 79 -12.64 -2.63 -3.49
CA GLU A 79 -14.08 -2.78 -3.72
C GLU A 79 -14.58 -4.16 -3.26
N LYS A 80 -13.94 -5.25 -3.70
CA LYS A 80 -14.26 -6.63 -3.30
C LYS A 80 -14.20 -6.86 -1.78
N ARG A 81 -13.46 -6.03 -1.05
CA ARG A 81 -13.22 -6.15 0.40
C ARG A 81 -13.87 -5.01 1.20
N ASP A 82 -14.73 -4.22 0.57
CA ASP A 82 -15.43 -3.08 1.16
C ASP A 82 -14.49 -2.08 1.86
N ILE A 83 -13.32 -1.86 1.26
CA ILE A 83 -12.32 -0.90 1.76
C ILE A 83 -12.53 0.44 1.08
N ASP A 84 -12.98 1.42 1.85
CA ASP A 84 -13.10 2.80 1.41
C ASP A 84 -11.72 3.51 1.41
N THR A 85 -11.12 3.65 0.22
CA THR A 85 -9.82 4.30 0.05
C THR A 85 -9.84 5.80 0.34
N ASP A 86 -10.98 6.45 0.13
CA ASP A 86 -11.15 7.88 0.38
C ASP A 86 -11.20 8.14 1.89
N ALA A 87 -11.92 7.30 2.63
CA ALA A 87 -11.93 7.35 4.09
C ALA A 87 -10.54 7.07 4.68
N LEU A 88 -9.75 6.18 4.08
CA LEU A 88 -8.37 5.94 4.50
C LEU A 88 -7.48 7.19 4.34
N LEU A 89 -7.59 7.89 3.21
CA LEU A 89 -6.89 9.16 2.98
C LEU A 89 -7.31 10.22 4.00
N GLU A 90 -8.62 10.43 4.17
CA GLU A 90 -9.14 11.42 5.11
C GLU A 90 -8.69 11.14 6.54
N ASN A 91 -8.75 9.89 6.98
CA ASN A 91 -8.25 9.48 8.30
C ASN A 91 -6.75 9.71 8.44
N ALA A 92 -5.96 9.46 7.39
CA ALA A 92 -4.52 9.71 7.42
C ALA A 92 -4.20 11.22 7.53
N LEU A 93 -4.95 12.07 6.83
CA LEU A 93 -4.85 13.53 6.91
C LEU A 93 -5.23 14.02 8.31
N LYS A 94 -6.40 13.65 8.83
CA LYS A 94 -6.87 14.03 10.17
C LYS A 94 -5.89 13.60 11.27
N LYS A 95 -5.38 12.37 11.20
CA LYS A 95 -4.35 11.88 12.14
C LYS A 95 -3.04 12.64 12.07
N TYR A 96 -2.66 13.13 10.88
CA TYR A 96 -1.47 13.96 10.74
C TYR A 96 -1.69 15.35 11.35
N LEU A 97 -2.79 16.00 10.98
CA LEU A 97 -3.14 17.34 11.48
C LEU A 97 -3.29 17.35 13.01
N ALA A 98 -3.93 16.34 13.60
CA ALA A 98 -4.07 16.23 15.06
C ALA A 98 -2.72 16.12 15.81
N LYS A 99 -1.64 15.72 15.13
CA LYS A 99 -0.28 15.68 15.70
C LYS A 99 0.50 16.96 15.48
N THR A 100 0.03 17.82 14.58
CA THR A 100 0.71 19.05 14.21
C THR A 100 0.06 20.14 15.08
N GLY A 101 0.79 20.63 16.09
CA GLY A 101 0.30 21.64 17.03
C GLY A 101 0.17 23.04 16.40
N ASP A 102 0.57 24.09 17.14
CA ASP A 102 0.55 25.50 16.69
C ASP A 102 1.63 25.84 15.65
N GLU A 103 1.81 25.00 14.63
CA GLU A 103 2.66 25.30 13.49
C GLU A 103 1.94 26.20 12.48
N ASP A 104 2.70 27.05 11.77
CA ASP A 104 2.18 27.87 10.68
C ASP A 104 1.48 27.02 9.58
N ARG A 105 0.32 27.51 9.12
CA ARG A 105 -0.57 26.79 8.19
C ARG A 105 0.11 26.37 6.88
N ILE A 106 0.99 27.21 6.32
CA ILE A 106 1.70 26.93 5.07
C ILE A 106 2.71 25.80 5.30
N SER A 107 3.37 25.82 6.46
CA SER A 107 4.29 24.78 6.90
C SER A 107 3.58 23.44 7.09
N VAL A 108 2.46 23.42 7.82
CA VAL A 108 1.63 22.22 8.05
C VAL A 108 1.15 21.62 6.74
N ARG A 109 0.61 22.44 5.83
CA ARG A 109 0.14 22.00 4.51
C ARG A 109 1.23 21.26 3.74
N SER A 110 2.39 21.91 3.60
CA SER A 110 3.51 21.37 2.84
C SER A 110 4.07 20.08 3.45
N LYS A 111 4.19 20.01 4.78
CA LYS A 111 4.66 18.82 5.47
C LYS A 111 3.66 17.66 5.37
N CYS A 112 2.36 17.96 5.49
CA CYS A 112 1.28 16.98 5.36
C CYS A 112 1.26 16.35 3.97
N LEU A 113 1.32 17.16 2.91
CA LEU A 113 1.34 16.66 1.53
C LEU A 113 2.57 15.81 1.23
N ARG A 114 3.76 16.22 1.70
CA ARG A 114 4.98 15.39 1.59
C ARG A 114 4.80 14.04 2.29
N PHE A 115 4.18 14.04 3.47
CA PHE A 115 3.91 12.82 4.21
C PHE A 115 2.90 11.90 3.50
N MET A 116 1.84 12.46 2.91
CA MET A 116 0.86 11.71 2.09
C MET A 116 1.52 11.11 0.84
N LEU A 117 2.37 11.87 0.16
CA LEU A 117 3.13 11.40 -1.00
C LEU A 117 4.08 10.26 -0.62
N GLY A 118 4.80 10.38 0.51
CA GLY A 118 5.65 9.30 1.04
C GLY A 118 4.88 8.03 1.40
N ARG A 119 3.61 8.19 1.82
CA ARG A 119 2.66 7.10 2.07
C ARG A 119 2.02 6.55 0.79
N GLY A 120 2.27 7.17 -0.37
CA GLY A 120 1.79 6.74 -1.69
C GLY A 120 0.32 7.02 -1.95
N PHE A 121 -0.25 8.03 -1.29
CA PHE A 121 -1.56 8.57 -1.68
C PHE A 121 -1.44 9.39 -2.97
N ASP A 122 -2.56 9.53 -3.67
CA ASP A 122 -2.65 10.45 -4.80
C ASP A 122 -2.52 11.89 -4.29
N ILE A 123 -1.58 12.63 -4.86
CA ILE A 123 -1.26 13.97 -4.37
C ILE A 123 -2.38 14.96 -4.66
N TYR A 124 -3.08 14.81 -5.79
CA TYR A 124 -4.16 15.69 -6.18
C TYR A 124 -5.38 15.46 -5.28
N GLU A 125 -5.72 14.20 -5.01
CA GLU A 125 -6.79 13.86 -4.06
C GLU A 125 -6.44 14.32 -2.64
N ALA A 126 -5.18 14.14 -2.21
CA ALA A 126 -4.70 14.57 -0.90
C ALA A 126 -4.77 16.09 -0.74
N GLU A 127 -4.33 16.86 -1.74
CA GLU A 127 -4.40 18.32 -1.73
C GLU A 127 -5.84 18.81 -1.65
N LYS A 128 -6.71 18.30 -2.53
CA LYS A 128 -8.14 18.65 -2.54
C LYS A 128 -8.80 18.37 -1.18
N ARG A 129 -8.57 17.20 -0.59
CA ARG A 129 -9.18 16.81 0.70
C ARG A 129 -8.60 17.62 1.85
N LEU A 130 -7.30 17.88 1.85
CA LEU A 130 -6.64 18.70 2.87
C LEU A 130 -7.20 20.12 2.88
N GLU A 131 -7.41 20.74 1.72
CA GLU A 131 -8.01 22.07 1.62
C GLU A 131 -9.45 22.10 2.15
N ALA A 132 -10.24 21.06 1.89
CA ALA A 132 -11.59 20.95 2.46
C ALA A 132 -11.55 20.89 3.99
N ILE A 133 -10.70 20.04 4.57
CA ILE A 133 -10.56 19.90 6.03
C ILE A 133 -10.07 21.21 6.67
N LEU A 134 -9.11 21.88 6.05
CA LEU A 134 -8.58 23.14 6.57
C LEU A 134 -9.61 24.27 6.50
N LYS A 135 -10.49 24.30 5.50
CA LYS A 135 -11.60 25.25 5.43
C LYS A 135 -12.64 24.98 6.51
N GLU A 136 -13.04 23.72 6.72
CA GLU A 136 -14.02 23.34 7.75
C GLU A 136 -13.60 23.74 9.17
N ASN A 137 -12.31 23.66 9.47
CA ASN A 137 -11.79 24.07 10.79
C ASN A 137 -11.76 25.59 10.99
N ASP A 138 -11.71 26.41 9.92
CA ASP A 138 -11.74 27.88 10.03
C ASP A 138 -13.15 28.41 10.41
N PHE A 139 -14.20 27.59 10.27
CA PHE A 139 -15.58 27.93 10.62
C PHE A 139 -16.01 27.45 12.01
N ARG A 140 -15.11 26.84 12.79
CA ARG A 140 -15.38 26.32 14.15
C ARG A 140 -14.84 27.22 15.24
#